data_AF-A0A378I2J6-F1
#
_entry.id   AF-A0A378I2J6-F1
#
_cell.length_a   1.000
_cell.length_b   1.000
_cell.length_c   1.000
_cell.angle_alpha   90.00
_cell.angle_beta   90.00
_cell.angle_gamma   90.00
#
_symmetry.space_group_name_H-M   'P 1'
#
loop_
_entity.id
_entity.type
_entity.pdbx_description
1 polymer ?
#
loop_
_entity_poly.entity_id
_entity_poly.type
_entity_poly.pdbx_seq_one_letter_code
_entity_poly.pdbx_strand_id
1 'polypeptide(L)' 'MKKFVLASLSTLLLVSCSRYATNGEHIYLQSENGPLPNVPPPLTQANISHFYDLPTPGANLTVSLVPPPTEIKAQTIS' A
#
# COMPACT_ATOMS: atom_id res chain seq x y z
N MET A 1 -37.52 -26.20 6.23
CA MET A 1 -37.28 -24.77 5.94
C MET A 1 -36.19 -24.15 6.83
N LYS A 2 -36.27 -24.28 8.17
CA LYS A 2 -35.28 -23.72 9.13
C LYS A 2 -33.81 -24.13 8.90
N LYS A 3 -33.55 -25.36 8.44
CA LYS A 3 -32.20 -25.88 8.15
C LYS A 3 -31.54 -25.17 6.94
N PHE A 4 -32.33 -24.81 5.94
CA PHE A 4 -31.86 -24.10 4.75
C PHE A 4 -31.56 -22.63 5.04
N VAL A 5 -32.36 -22.00 5.91
CA VAL A 5 -32.11 -20.65 6.42
C VAL A 5 -30.79 -20.61 7.19
N LEU A 6 -30.54 -21.59 8.05
CA LEU A 6 -29.30 -21.67 8.82
C LEU A 6 -28.06 -21.89 7.93
N ALA A 7 -28.18 -22.75 6.91
CA ALA A 7 -27.09 -22.98 5.94
C ALA A 7 -26.78 -21.74 5.09
N SER A 8 -27.82 -21.00 4.66
CA SER A 8 -27.67 -19.74 3.94
C SER A 8 -27.02 -18.66 4.82
N LEU A 9 -27.38 -18.57 6.10
CA LEU A 9 -26.78 -17.61 7.03
C LEU A 9 -25.30 -17.93 7.31
N SER A 10 -24.97 -19.22 7.47
CA SER A 10 -23.60 -19.65 7.74
C SER A 10 -22.67 -19.39 6.55
N THR A 11 -23.15 -19.56 5.31
CA THR A 11 -22.35 -19.26 4.11
C THR A 11 -22.11 -17.76 3.96
N LEU A 12 -23.09 -16.92 4.30
CA LEU A 12 -22.93 -15.46 4.28
C LEU A 12 -21.86 -14.98 5.28
N LEU A 13 -21.82 -15.57 6.49
CA LEU A 13 -20.84 -15.24 7.53
C LEU A 13 -19.40 -15.65 7.18
N LEU A 14 -19.23 -16.68 6.35
CA LEU A 14 -17.90 -17.13 5.90
C LEU A 14 -17.29 -16.17 4.86
N VAL A 15 -18.11 -15.52 4.03
CA VAL A 15 -17.64 -14.58 2.99
C VAL A 15 -17.17 -13.25 3.59
N SER A 16 -17.68 -12.85 4.76
CA SER A 16 -17.25 -11.61 5.43
C SER A 16 -15.82 -11.65 5.99
N CYS A 17 -15.22 -12.82 6.18
CA CYS A 17 -13.86 -12.94 6.72
C CYS A 17 -12.75 -12.83 5.67
N SER A 18 -13.06 -12.86 4.37
CA SER A 18 -12.04 -12.87 3.30
C SER A 18 -11.58 -11.48 2.86
N ARG A 19 -12.15 -10.40 3.40
CA ARG A 19 -11.84 -9.00 3.04
C ARG A 19 -10.83 -8.31 3.96
N TYR A 20 -10.24 -9.03 4.91
CA TYR A 20 -9.49 -8.44 6.03
C TYR A 20 -7.96 -8.40 5.88
N ALA A 21 -7.42 -8.62 4.68
CA ALA A 21 -5.97 -8.59 4.49
C ALA A 21 -5.40 -7.18 4.24
N THR A 22 -6.19 -6.23 3.70
CA THR A 22 -5.66 -4.95 3.20
C THR A 22 -6.64 -3.77 3.36
N ASN A 23 -7.20 -3.55 4.56
CA ASN A 23 -8.22 -2.51 4.79
C ASN A 23 -7.81 -1.08 4.37
N GLY A 24 -6.53 -0.82 4.13
CA GLY A 24 -6.02 0.46 3.65
C GLY A 24 -5.50 0.48 2.20
N GLU A 25 -5.41 -0.65 1.49
CA GLU A 25 -4.76 -0.70 0.17
C GLU A 25 -5.48 0.16 -0.86
N HIS A 26 -6.81 0.07 -0.92
CA HIS A 26 -7.60 0.90 -1.82
C HIS A 26 -7.44 2.39 -1.54
N ILE A 27 -7.33 2.76 -0.25
CA ILE A 27 -7.15 4.16 0.17
C ILE A 27 -5.72 4.62 -0.17
N TYR A 28 -4.73 3.76 0.02
CA TYR A 28 -3.34 4.03 -0.30
C TYR A 28 -3.11 4.19 -1.81
N LEU A 29 -3.66 3.29 -2.63
CA LEU A 29 -3.53 3.31 -4.09
C LEU A 29 -4.23 4.50 -4.76
N GLN A 30 -5.18 5.14 -4.07
CA GLN A 30 -5.87 6.35 -4.53
C GLN A 30 -5.30 7.64 -3.94
N SER A 31 -4.31 7.53 -3.04
CA SER A 31 -3.73 8.70 -2.40
C SER A 31 -2.75 9.42 -3.32
N GLU A 32 -2.80 10.74 -3.30
CA GLU A 32 -1.89 11.62 -4.04
C GLU A 32 -0.92 12.29 -3.07
N ASN A 33 0.24 12.71 -3.58
CA ASN A 33 1.18 13.49 -2.78
C ASN A 33 0.53 14.81 -2.33
N GLY A 34 0.71 15.14 -1.05
CA GLY A 34 0.23 16.41 -0.49
C GLY A 34 0.97 17.63 -1.06
N PRO A 35 0.49 18.86 -0.75
CA PRO A 35 1.16 20.07 -1.17
C PRO A 35 2.58 20.18 -0.59
N LEU A 36 3.45 20.87 -1.32
CA LEU A 36 4.80 21.16 -0.83
C LEU A 36 4.76 22.01 0.45
N PRO A 37 5.73 21.83 1.36
CA PRO A 37 5.79 22.60 2.58
C PRO A 37 5.95 24.10 2.29
N ASN A 38 5.12 24.92 2.95
CA ASN A 38 5.28 26.37 2.91
C ASN A 38 6.44 26.77 3.83
N VAL A 39 7.45 27.40 3.25
CA VAL A 39 8.62 27.88 3.98
C VAL A 39 8.47 29.38 4.24
N PRO A 40 8.21 29.81 5.49
CA PRO A 40 8.03 31.22 5.79
C PRO A 40 9.37 31.96 5.78
N PRO A 41 9.41 33.24 5.34
CA PRO A 41 10.60 34.07 5.47
C PRO A 41 11.08 34.19 6.93
N PRO A 42 12.40 34.30 7.20
CA PRO A 42 13.53 34.38 6.25
C PRO A 42 14.04 33.01 5.79
N LEU A 43 13.37 31.91 6.16
CA LEU A 43 13.77 30.58 5.73
C LEU A 43 13.54 30.45 4.24
N THR A 44 14.43 29.73 3.56
CA THR A 44 14.33 29.44 2.13
C THR A 44 14.29 27.94 1.92
N GLN A 45 13.59 27.51 0.88
CA GLN A 45 13.48 26.08 0.55
C GLN A 45 14.84 25.44 0.25
N ALA A 46 15.82 26.24 -0.17
CA ALA A 46 17.20 25.79 -0.41
C ALA A 46 17.91 25.28 0.85
N ASN A 47 17.48 25.69 2.05
CA ASN A 47 18.10 25.26 3.31
C ASN A 47 17.36 24.11 4.00
N ILE A 48 16.28 23.60 3.41
CA ILE A 48 15.51 22.49 3.97
C ILE A 48 15.98 21.19 3.33
N SER A 49 16.12 20.15 4.15
CA SER A 49 16.43 18.81 3.66
C SER A 49 15.37 18.33 2.68
N HIS A 50 15.81 17.68 1.59
CA HIS A 50 14.97 16.98 0.62
C HIS A 50 14.28 15.73 1.20
N PHE A 51 14.34 15.51 2.52
CA PHE A 51 13.72 14.36 3.20
C PHE A 51 12.21 14.24 2.96
N TYR A 52 11.52 15.36 2.74
CA TYR A 52 10.08 15.40 2.48
C TYR A 52 9.72 15.42 0.99
N ASP A 53 10.72 15.36 0.10
CA ASP A 53 10.48 15.32 -1.33
C ASP A 53 10.01 13.92 -1.70
N LEU A 54 8.70 13.77 -1.85
CA LEU A 54 8.10 12.52 -2.28
C LEU A 54 8.36 12.34 -3.78
N PRO A 55 8.79 11.14 -4.23
CA PRO A 55 8.89 10.85 -5.65
C PRO A 55 7.52 10.96 -6.30
N THR A 56 7.48 11.31 -7.58
CA THR A 56 6.25 11.29 -8.36
C THR A 56 5.71 9.86 -8.41
N PRO A 57 4.47 9.60 -7.97
CA PRO A 57 3.88 8.26 -8.03
C PRO A 57 3.86 7.79 -9.50
N GLY A 58 4.52 6.66 -9.77
CA GLY A 58 4.47 6.03 -11.09
C GLY A 58 3.10 5.41 -11.33
N ALA A 59 2.62 5.42 -12.58
CA ALA A 59 1.26 4.96 -12.93
C ALA A 59 0.98 3.47 -12.62
N ASN A 60 2.01 2.65 -12.36
CA ASN A 60 1.86 1.23 -12.00
C ASN A 60 3.03 0.76 -11.11
N LEU A 61 2.77 0.61 -9.80
CA LEU A 61 3.72 0.08 -8.82
C LEU A 61 3.26 -1.30 -8.33
N THR A 62 3.36 -2.31 -9.20
CA THR A 62 3.08 -3.69 -8.81
C THR A 62 4.29 -4.24 -8.05
N VAL A 63 4.15 -4.47 -6.75
CA VAL A 63 5.22 -5.01 -5.89
C VAL A 63 4.91 -6.45 -5.48
N SER A 64 5.93 -7.30 -5.47
CA SER A 64 5.81 -8.64 -4.89
C SER A 64 6.00 -8.57 -3.38
N LEU A 65 5.02 -9.07 -2.63
CA LEU A 65 5.10 -9.23 -1.16
C LEU A 65 5.65 -10.61 -0.75
N VAL A 66 5.98 -11.46 -1.73
CA VAL A 66 6.58 -12.76 -1.44
C VAL A 66 7.96 -12.55 -0.82
N PRO A 67 8.26 -13.17 0.34
CA PRO A 67 9.59 -13.08 0.93
C PRO A 67 10.67 -13.42 -0.09
N PRO A 68 11.82 -12.72 -0.08
CA PRO A 68 12.90 -13.05 -0.97
C PRO A 68 13.40 -14.47 -0.69
N PRO A 69 13.84 -15.21 -1.73
CA PRO A 69 14.42 -16.53 -1.51
C PRO A 69 15.68 -16.42 -0.65
N THR A 70 15.87 -17.40 0.24
CA THR A 70 16.98 -17.46 1.22
C THR A 70 18.36 -17.62 0.57
N GLU A 71 18.41 -17.92 -0.73
CA GLU A 71 19.65 -18.00 -1.50
C GLU A 71 19.87 -16.70 -2.29
N ILE A 72 20.82 -15.88 -1.84
CA ILE A 72 21.44 -14.87 -2.69
C ILE A 72 22.23 -15.63 -3.74
N LYS A 73 21.59 -15.96 -4.87
CA LYS A 73 22.35 -16.29 -6.08
C LYS A 73 23.01 -14.99 -6.53
N ALA A 74 24.29 -14.85 -6.18
CA ALA A 74 25.14 -13.80 -6.70
C ALA A 74 24.93 -13.73 -8.22
N GLN A 75 24.34 -12.64 -8.69
CA GLN A 75 24.30 -12.34 -10.11
C GLN A 75 25.73 -11.96 -10.50
N THR A 76 26.50 -12.97 -10.91
CA THR A 76 27.74 -12.75 -11.66
C THR A 76 27.36 -12.09 -12.97
N ILE A 77 27.63 -10.80 -13.06
CA ILE A 77 27.57 -10.02 -14.30
C ILE A 77 28.73 -10.52 -15.18
N SER A 78 28.42 -11.07 -16.35
CA SER A 78 29.41 -11.36 -17.41
C SER A 78 29.45 -10.22 -18.41
#